data_AF-S4PVZ0-F1
#
_entry.id   AF-S4PVZ0-F1
#
_cell.length_a   1.000
_cell.length_b   1.000
_cell.length_c   1.000
_cell.angle_alpha   90.00
_cell.angle_beta   90.00
_cell.angle_gamma   90.00
#
_symmetry.space_group_name_H-M   'P 1'
#
loop_
_entity.id
_entity.type
_entity.pdbx_description
1 polymer ?
#
loop_
_entity_poly.entity_id
_entity_poly.type
_entity_poly.pdbx_seq_one_letter_code
_entity_poly.pdbx_strand_id
1 'polypeptide(L)'
;LNLEKRIKIHETFGQGVKVDATEKVTTSPEEVLQVMREGKANRQTGSTNMNDESSRSHSIFQITIESREHIEGEQEVGSVNVSQLNLVDLAGSERA
;
A
#
# COMPACT_ATOMS: atom_id res chain seq x y z
N LEU A 1 -4.92 -10.04 -3.43
CA LEU A 1 -3.97 -9.85 -2.31
C LEU A 1 -3.54 -11.22 -1.83
N ASN A 2 -2.24 -11.50 -1.73
CA ASN A 2 -1.75 -12.84 -1.37
C ASN A 2 -1.66 -12.99 0.15
N LEU A 3 -2.54 -13.81 0.73
CA LEU A 3 -2.73 -13.97 2.18
C LEU A 3 -1.70 -14.89 2.86
N GLU A 4 -1.04 -15.76 2.10
CA GLU A 4 -0.14 -16.81 2.61
C GLU A 4 1.34 -16.47 2.45
N LYS A 5 1.65 -15.38 1.72
CA LYS A 5 3.03 -15.00 1.41
C LYS A 5 3.62 -14.17 2.57
N ARG A 6 4.62 -14.71 3.26
CA ARG A 6 5.50 -13.87 4.11
C ARG A 6 6.21 -12.86 3.23
N ILE A 7 5.97 -11.57 3.50
CA ILE A 7 6.59 -10.48 2.75
C ILE A 7 8.02 -10.27 3.28
N LYS A 8 8.98 -10.20 2.36
CA LYS A 8 10.37 -9.86 2.67
C LYS A 8 10.55 -8.35 2.59
N ILE A 9 11.31 -7.82 3.54
CA ILE A 9 11.74 -6.42 3.56
C ILE A 9 13.13 -6.37 2.94
N HIS A 10 13.30 -5.49 1.95
CA HIS A 10 14.54 -5.26 1.23
C HIS A 10 14.99 -3.82 1.46
N GLU A 11 16.27 -3.60 1.71
CA GLU A 11 16.84 -2.25 1.84
C GLU A 11 17.94 -2.09 0.78
N THR A 12 17.89 -1.01 0.00
CA THR A 12 18.87 -0.71 -1.03
C THR A 12 19.40 0.70 -0.85
N PHE A 13 20.72 0.85 -0.90
CA PHE A 13 21.39 2.14 -0.73
C PHE A 13 20.86 3.15 -1.76
N GLY A 14 20.37 4.29 -1.29
CA GLY A 14 19.76 5.33 -2.13
C GLY A 14 18.33 5.09 -2.60
N GLN A 15 17.73 3.90 -2.36
CA GLN A 15 16.34 3.58 -2.75
C GLN A 15 15.40 3.34 -1.56
N GLY A 16 15.92 3.35 -0.33
CA GLY A 16 15.15 3.15 0.88
C GLY A 16 14.70 1.70 1.08
N VAL A 17 13.69 1.53 1.94
CA VAL A 17 13.09 0.23 2.29
C VAL A 17 11.98 -0.11 1.30
N LYS A 18 12.01 -1.32 0.73
CA LYS A 18 11.02 -1.88 -0.18
C LYS A 18 10.47 -3.19 0.36
N VAL A 19 9.23 -3.49 0.05
CA VAL A 19 8.56 -4.74 0.43
C VAL A 19 7.94 -5.38 -0.80
N ASP A 20 8.00 -6.71 -0.89
CA ASP A 20 7.39 -7.47 -1.99
C ASP A 20 5.86 -7.60 -1.82
N ALA A 21 5.19 -6.45 -1.74
CA ALA A 21 3.74 -6.36 -1.62
C ALA A 21 3.04 -6.67 -2.96
N THR A 22 1.74 -6.98 -2.89
CA THR A 22 0.91 -7.02 -4.09
C THR A 22 0.50 -5.60 -4.46
N GLU A 23 0.78 -5.18 -5.68
CA GLU A 23 0.40 -3.88 -6.21
C GLU A 23 -0.78 -4.03 -7.19
N LYS A 24 -1.64 -3.02 -7.26
CA LYS A 24 -2.75 -2.98 -8.21
C LYS A 24 -2.79 -1.59 -8.85
N VAL A 25 -2.77 -1.54 -10.17
CA VAL A 25 -2.96 -0.29 -10.92
C VAL A 25 -4.43 0.11 -10.81
N THR A 26 -4.67 1.37 -10.47
CA THR A 26 -6.00 1.95 -10.34
C THR A 26 -6.06 3.27 -11.09
N THR A 27 -7.20 3.57 -11.70
CA THR A 27 -7.41 4.78 -12.53
C THR A 27 -8.44 5.74 -11.94
N SER A 28 -9.12 5.37 -10.86
CA SER A 28 -10.07 6.24 -10.17
C SER A 28 -9.99 6.13 -8.64
N PRO A 29 -10.44 7.14 -7.89
CA PRO A 29 -10.53 7.08 -6.43
C PRO A 29 -11.39 5.90 -5.93
N GLU A 30 -12.46 5.55 -6.64
CA GLU A 30 -13.36 4.45 -6.29
C GLU A 30 -12.65 3.10 -6.34
N GLU A 31 -11.78 2.89 -7.33
CA GLU A 31 -10.96 1.69 -7.44
C GLU A 31 -9.95 1.59 -6.28
N VAL A 32 -9.30 2.70 -5.91
CA VAL A 32 -8.41 2.77 -4.74
C VAL A 32 -9.17 2.38 -3.47
N LEU A 33 -10.36 2.95 -3.27
CA LEU A 33 -11.22 2.64 -2.13
C LEU A 33 -11.71 1.19 -2.12
N GLN A 34 -11.91 0.59 -3.29
CA GLN A 34 -12.24 -0.84 -3.40
C GLN A 34 -11.05 -1.70 -2.94
N VAL A 35 -9.83 -1.41 -3.41
CA VAL A 35 -8.62 -2.15 -2.99
C VAL A 35 -8.40 -2.04 -1.49
N MET A 36 -8.61 -0.85 -0.92
CA MET A 36 -8.52 -0.63 0.52
C MET A 36 -9.53 -1.50 1.29
N ARG A 37 -10.79 -1.57 0.82
CA ARG A 37 -11.82 -2.43 1.43
C ARG A 37 -11.48 -3.91 1.33
N GLU A 38 -10.98 -4.37 0.18
CA GLU A 38 -10.49 -5.74 -0.01
C GLU A 38 -9.34 -6.06 0.97
N GLY A 39 -8.39 -5.13 1.14
CA GLY A 39 -7.30 -5.26 2.12
C GLY A 39 -7.80 -5.36 3.56
N LYS A 40 -8.78 -4.54 3.94
CA LYS A 40 -9.39 -4.57 5.26
C LYS A 40 -10.11 -5.90 5.54
N ALA A 41 -10.89 -6.40 4.58
CA ALA A 41 -11.59 -7.68 4.72
C ALA A 41 -10.60 -8.85 4.88
N ASN A 42 -9.51 -8.83 4.11
CA ASN A 42 -8.44 -9.83 4.19
C ASN A 42 -7.72 -9.85 5.54
N ARG A 43 -7.49 -8.67 6.13
CA ARG A 43 -6.97 -8.56 7.51
C ARG A 43 -7.94 -9.18 8.52
N GLN A 44 -9.24 -8.95 8.34
CA GLN A 44 -10.29 -9.47 9.23
C GLN A 44 -10.45 -10.99 9.17
N THR A 45 -10.21 -11.62 8.01
CA THR A 45 -10.32 -13.09 7.87
C THR A 45 -9.11 -13.86 8.43
N GLY A 46 -7.95 -13.21 8.60
CA GLY A 46 -6.78 -13.82 9.23
C GLY A 46 -6.89 -13.96 10.76
N SER A 47 -7.77 -13.17 11.39
CA SER A 47 -8.07 -13.26 12.82
C SER A 47 -9.22 -14.25 13.06
N THR A 48 -8.91 -15.49 13.45
CA THR A 48 -9.93 -16.42 13.97
C THR A 48 -10.47 -15.90 15.32
N ASN A 49 -11.78 -16.07 15.57
CA ASN A 49 -12.63 -15.58 16.68
C ASN A 49 -12.14 -15.73 18.15
N MET A 50 -10.87 -16.07 18.41
CA MET A 50 -10.26 -16.04 19.75
C MET A 50 -9.08 -15.07 19.88
N ASN A 51 -8.57 -14.45 18.80
CA ASN A 51 -7.46 -13.52 18.85
C ASN A 51 -7.86 -12.15 18.30
N ASP A 52 -7.82 -11.15 19.16
CA ASP A 52 -7.84 -9.74 18.79
C ASP A 52 -6.49 -9.33 18.16
N GLU A 53 -6.01 -10.11 17.18
CA GLU A 53 -4.70 -9.94 16.54
C GLU A 53 -4.64 -8.63 15.75
N SER A 54 -5.80 -8.13 15.29
CA SER A 54 -5.94 -6.82 14.64
C SER A 54 -5.48 -5.66 15.52
N SER A 55 -5.56 -5.79 16.85
CA SER A 55 -5.06 -4.79 17.81
C SER A 55 -3.53 -4.78 17.88
N ARG A 56 -2.86 -5.88 17.51
CA ARG A 56 -1.40 -6.08 17.63
C ARG A 56 -0.65 -5.94 16.31
N SER A 57 -1.37 -5.82 15.18
CA SER A 57 -0.79 -5.64 13.85
C SER A 57 -0.86 -4.19 13.39
N HIS A 58 0.23 -3.65 12.85
CA HIS A 58 0.20 -2.40 12.09
C HIS A 58 -0.25 -2.66 10.64
N SER A 59 -1.01 -1.75 10.05
CA SER A 59 -1.36 -1.81 8.62
C SER A 59 -0.74 -0.62 7.89
N ILE A 60 -0.13 -0.89 6.73
CA ILE A 60 0.41 0.13 5.83
C ILE A 60 -0.30 -0.01 4.49
N PHE A 61 -0.87 1.09 4.01
CA PHE A 61 -1.43 1.21 2.66
C PHE A 61 -0.66 2.29 1.91
N GLN A 62 0.13 1.87 0.91
CA GLN A 62 0.94 2.76 0.09
C GLN A 62 0.25 3.03 -1.24
N ILE A 63 0.17 4.30 -1.62
CA ILE A 63 -0.30 4.76 -2.92
C ILE A 63 0.87 5.40 -3.64
N THR A 64 1.32 4.79 -4.74
CA THR A 64 2.26 5.42 -5.67
C THR A 64 1.47 6.18 -6.72
N ILE A 65 1.71 7.48 -6.82
CA ILE A 65 1.06 8.39 -7.78
C ILE A 65 2.11 8.77 -8.81
N GLU A 66 1.85 8.40 -10.06
CA GLU A 66 2.67 8.80 -11.21
C GLU A 66 1.88 9.82 -12.02
N SER A 67 2.48 10.99 -12.26
CA SER A 67 1.94 11.99 -13.16
C SER A 67 2.96 12.37 -14.22
N ARG A 68 2.46 12.73 -15.40
CA ARG A 68 3.25 13.19 -16.52
C ARG A 68 2.66 14.50 -17.00
N GLU A 69 3.52 15.47 -17.25
CA GLU A 69 3.08 16.69 -17.91
C GLU A 69 2.77 16.35 -19.37
N HIS A 70 1.55 16.69 -19.81
CA HIS A 70 1.14 16.51 -21.20
C HIS A 70 1.14 17.88 -21.87
N ILE A 71 2.22 18.19 -22.58
CA ILE A 71 2.37 19.42 -23.36
C ILE A 71 1.90 19.13 -24.78
N GLU A 72 0.79 19.73 -25.21
CA GLU A 72 0.28 19.57 -26.57
C GLU A 72 1.30 20.08 -27.59
N GLY A 73 1.77 19.20 -28.48
CA GLY A 73 2.69 19.55 -29.58
C GLY A 73 4.14 19.13 -29.37
N GLU A 74 4.54 18.68 -28.18
CA GLU A 74 5.85 18.09 -27.94
C GLU A 74 5.77 16.55 -28.05
N GLN A 75 6.62 15.97 -28.92
CA GLN A 75 6.79 14.50 -28.99
C GLN A 75 7.70 13.97 -27.86
N GLU A 76 8.32 14.86 -27.09
CA GLU A 76 9.23 14.49 -26.03
C GLU A 76 8.42 14.11 -24.79
N VAL A 77 8.64 12.89 -24.31
CA VAL A 77 8.00 12.41 -23.08
C VAL A 77 8.60 13.21 -21.93
N GLY A 78 7.86 14.20 -21.44
CA GLY A 78 8.26 15.04 -20.31
C GLY A 78 8.61 14.25 -19.05
N SER A 79 9.14 14.94 -18.03
CA SER A 79 9.52 14.31 -16.77
C SER A 79 8.33 13.61 -16.10
N VAL A 80 8.57 12.40 -15.58
CA VAL A 80 7.58 11.66 -14.78
C VAL A 80 7.76 12.07 -13.33
N ASN A 81 6.72 12.67 -12.76
CA ASN A 81 6.68 12.94 -11.33
C ASN A 81 6.13 11.70 -10.62
N VAL A 82 6.92 11.14 -9.71
CA VAL A 82 6.52 9.99 -8.89
C VAL A 82 6.43 10.46 -7.44
N SER A 83 5.28 10.28 -6.83
CA SER A 83 5.02 10.59 -5.42
C SER A 83 4.50 9.34 -4.70
N GLN A 84 4.82 9.22 -3.41
CA GLN A 84 4.33 8.14 -2.56
C GLN A 84 3.55 8.71 -1.37
N LEU A 85 2.32 8.24 -1.19
CA LEU A 85 1.50 8.51 -0.03
C LEU A 85 1.38 7.23 0.81
N ASN A 86 1.81 7.30 2.07
CA ASN A 86 1.75 6.18 3.00
C ASN A 86 0.69 6.44 4.07
N LEU A 87 -0.33 5.59 4.12
CA LEU A 87 -1.35 5.60 5.18
C LEU A 87 -1.02 4.49 6.16
N VAL A 88 -0.76 4.86 7.42
CA VAL A 88 -0.32 3.92 8.46
C VAL A 88 -1.36 3.89 9.57
N ASP A 89 -1.94 2.70 9.80
CA ASP A 89 -2.80 2.38 10.95
C ASP A 89 -1.95 1.64 11.97
N LEU A 90 -1.68 2.28 13.11
CA LEU A 90 -0.81 1.73 14.13
C LEU A 90 -1.59 0.82 15.09
N ALA A 91 -0.94 -0.26 15.54
CA ALA A 91 -1.46 -1.15 16.57
C ALA A 91 -1.86 -0.37 17.85
N GLY A 92 -2.83 -0.91 18.57
CA GLY A 92 -3.31 -0.37 19.84
C GLY A 92 -2.15 -0.15 20.82
N SER A 93 -2.15 0.99 21.49
CA SER A 93 -1.10 1.35 22.46
C SER A 93 -1.42 0.93 23.88
N GLU A 94 -2.58 0.28 24.10
CA GLU A 94 -2.97 -0.27 25.38
C GLU A 94 -1.92 -1.28 25.89
N ARG A 95 -1.17 -0.84 26.90
CA ARG A 95 -0.38 -1.72 27.76
C ARG A 95 -1.36 -2.49 28.64
N ALA A 96 -1.29 -3.81 28.61
CA ALA A 96 -1.84 -4.67 29.66
C ALA A 96 -1.10 -4.46 30.99
#